data_AF-A0A2V6S5G5-F1
#
_entry.id   AF-A0A2V6S5G5-F1
#
_cell.length_a   1.000
_cell.length_b   1.000
_cell.length_c   1.000
_cell.angle_alpha   90.00
_cell.angle_beta   90.00
_cell.angle_gamma   90.00
#
_symmetry.space_group_name_H-M   'P 1'
#
loop_
_entity.id
_entity.type
_entity.pdbx_description
1 polymer ?
#
loop_
_entity_poly.entity_id
_entity_poly.type
_entity_poly.pdbx_seq_one_letter_code
_entity_poly.pdbx_strand_id
1 'polypeptide(L)'
;MTAKASELPYTLGRTVREWAVRSARDLCLNVLGFALTFCAAAALAVGIRTGVEKLLGLGQPWLALVFVLLAGVVWATLFGLVRKKDLRNPEGRVLPLSAAGFLLGAAAMWIYIFAGVSYALERLDFVEFAASRPNDLLYQLTDAYGWYFLDLLPGLNVPTALGWKCPVELQGGVRGVLLVLFRVAVIYQIFAKGREILKEDGPTSVRK
;
A
#
# COMPACT_ATOMS: atom_id res chain seq x y z
N MET A 1 36.42 -49.01 -22.95
CA MET A 1 35.89 -47.66 -22.68
C MET A 1 34.38 -47.76 -22.58
N THR A 2 33.85 -47.96 -21.38
CA THR A 2 32.40 -48.09 -21.11
C THR A 2 32.02 -46.99 -20.14
N ALA A 3 31.44 -45.91 -20.66
CA ALA A 3 30.89 -44.85 -19.85
C ALA A 3 29.72 -45.40 -19.02
N LYS A 4 29.78 -45.14 -17.71
CA LYS A 4 28.90 -45.64 -16.65
C LYS A 4 27.51 -45.04 -16.80
N ALA A 5 26.58 -45.79 -17.41
CA ALA A 5 25.20 -45.37 -17.67
C ALA A 5 24.27 -45.31 -16.43
N SER A 6 24.80 -45.46 -15.21
CA SER A 6 23.99 -45.60 -13.99
C SER A 6 23.93 -44.35 -13.09
N GLU A 7 24.63 -43.26 -13.40
CA GLU A 7 24.68 -42.06 -12.52
C GLU A 7 23.75 -40.91 -12.95
N LEU A 8 23.12 -41.01 -14.12
CA LEU A 8 22.29 -39.94 -14.71
C LEU A 8 20.85 -39.78 -14.15
N PRO A 9 20.13 -40.81 -13.63
CA PRO A 9 18.75 -40.62 -13.17
C PRO A 9 18.66 -40.08 -11.73
N TYR A 10 19.67 -40.32 -10.89
CA TYR A 10 19.62 -39.93 -9.46
C TYR A 10 19.91 -38.43 -9.24
N THR A 11 20.78 -37.86 -10.05
CA THR A 11 21.15 -36.43 -10.01
C THR A 11 19.98 -35.54 -10.47
N LEU A 12 19.26 -35.97 -11.51
CA LEU A 12 18.08 -35.25 -12.01
C LEU A 12 16.96 -35.18 -10.95
N GLY A 13 16.65 -36.31 -10.30
CA GLY A 13 15.65 -36.36 -9.23
C GLY A 13 15.99 -35.48 -8.02
N ARG A 14 17.27 -35.39 -7.66
CA ARG A 14 17.75 -34.52 -6.57
C ARG A 14 17.60 -33.03 -6.92
N THR A 15 18.00 -32.65 -8.13
CA THR A 15 17.90 -31.26 -8.60
C THR A 15 16.46 -30.77 -8.72
N VAL A 16 15.54 -31.62 -9.21
CA VAL A 16 14.10 -31.30 -9.30
C VAL A 16 13.49 -31.15 -7.91
N ARG A 17 13.84 -32.03 -6.96
CA ARG A 17 13.36 -31.94 -5.57
C ARG A 17 13.88 -30.70 -4.86
N GLU A 18 15.15 -30.37 -5.02
CA GLU A 18 15.75 -29.16 -4.46
C GLU A 18 15.14 -27.88 -5.07
N TRP A 19 14.87 -27.88 -6.38
CA TRP A 19 14.21 -26.78 -7.07
C TRP A 19 12.76 -26.60 -6.61
N ALA A 20 12.02 -27.71 -6.46
CA ALA A 20 10.64 -27.69 -5.97
C ALA A 20 10.55 -27.18 -4.52
N VAL A 21 11.46 -27.63 -3.64
CA VAL A 21 11.52 -27.17 -2.24
C VAL A 21 11.89 -25.68 -2.18
N ARG A 22 12.85 -25.21 -2.98
CA ARG A 22 13.19 -23.78 -3.05
C ARG A 22 12.02 -22.95 -3.56
N SER A 23 11.35 -23.39 -4.64
CA SER A 23 10.19 -22.70 -5.21
C SER A 23 9.01 -22.63 -4.24
N ALA A 24 8.73 -23.73 -3.52
CA ALA A 24 7.68 -23.76 -2.50
C ALA A 24 8.00 -22.85 -1.31
N ARG A 25 9.26 -22.83 -0.85
CA ARG A 25 9.72 -21.94 0.22
C ARG A 25 9.63 -20.47 -0.20
N ASP A 26 10.06 -20.12 -1.40
CA ASP A 26 10.02 -18.75 -1.91
C ASP A 26 8.57 -18.26 -2.13
N LEU A 27 7.68 -19.14 -2.56
CA LEU A 27 6.25 -18.85 -2.63
C LEU A 27 5.67 -18.60 -1.23
N CYS A 28 5.98 -19.48 -0.27
CA CYS A 28 5.52 -19.35 1.11
C CYS A 28 6.01 -18.02 1.75
N LEU A 29 7.31 -17.71 1.60
CA LEU A 29 7.89 -16.45 2.07
C LEU A 29 7.27 -15.23 1.39
N ASN A 30 6.96 -15.30 0.09
CA ASN A 30 6.27 -14.24 -0.63
C ASN A 30 4.87 -13.98 -0.07
N VAL A 31 4.07 -15.04 0.11
CA VAL A 31 2.69 -14.94 0.60
C VAL A 31 2.66 -14.47 2.05
N LEU A 32 3.52 -15.02 2.91
CA LEU A 32 3.65 -14.58 4.29
C LEU A 32 4.14 -13.14 4.39
N GLY A 33 5.14 -12.75 3.59
CA GLY A 33 5.64 -11.37 3.54
C GLY A 33 4.57 -10.38 3.08
N PHE A 34 3.78 -10.74 2.06
CA PHE A 34 2.61 -9.97 1.64
C PHE A 34 1.63 -9.82 2.81
N ALA A 35 1.18 -10.93 3.39
CA ALA A 35 0.15 -10.93 4.41
C ALA A 35 0.60 -10.12 5.64
N LEU A 36 1.84 -10.31 6.09
CA LEU A 36 2.38 -9.61 7.25
C LEU A 36 2.47 -8.09 7.03
N THR A 37 3.04 -7.67 5.91
CA THR A 37 3.20 -6.23 5.60
C THR A 37 1.86 -5.56 5.35
N PHE A 38 0.97 -6.20 4.59
CA PHE A 38 -0.36 -5.68 4.32
C PHE A 38 -1.21 -5.60 5.58
N CYS A 39 -1.28 -6.67 6.38
CA CYS A 39 -2.06 -6.69 7.62
C CYS A 39 -1.52 -5.70 8.66
N ALA A 40 -0.20 -5.53 8.78
CA ALA A 40 0.38 -4.54 9.68
C ALA A 40 -0.02 -3.11 9.27
N ALA A 41 0.10 -2.78 7.99
CA ALA A 41 -0.33 -1.47 7.49
C ALA A 41 -1.85 -1.28 7.61
N ALA A 42 -2.65 -2.30 7.32
CA ALA A 42 -4.10 -2.25 7.48
C ALA A 42 -4.52 -2.03 8.94
N ALA A 43 -3.87 -2.71 9.89
CA ALA A 43 -4.12 -2.52 11.32
C ALA A 43 -3.79 -1.10 11.78
N LEU A 44 -2.67 -0.52 11.30
CA LEU A 44 -2.33 0.88 11.55
C LEU A 44 -3.37 1.83 10.95
N ALA A 45 -3.86 1.53 9.74
CA ALA A 45 -4.85 2.36 9.07
C ALA A 45 -6.20 2.36 9.82
N VAL A 46 -6.62 1.19 10.31
CA VAL A 46 -7.78 1.06 11.22
C VAL A 46 -7.52 1.83 12.51
N GLY A 47 -6.31 1.80 13.06
CA GLY A 47 -5.93 2.59 14.23
C GLY A 47 -6.12 4.10 14.00
N ILE A 48 -5.75 4.61 12.82
CA ILE A 48 -5.99 6.01 12.43
C ILE A 48 -7.49 6.29 12.39
N ARG A 49 -8.27 5.44 11.72
CA ARG A 49 -9.73 5.59 11.65
C ARG A 49 -10.35 5.68 13.04
N THR A 50 -10.11 4.69 13.89
CA THR A 50 -10.67 4.62 15.24
C THR A 50 -10.22 5.81 16.09
N GLY A 51 -8.97 6.26 15.95
CA GLY A 51 -8.45 7.44 16.63
C GLY A 51 -9.19 8.72 16.22
N VAL A 52 -9.39 8.92 14.91
CA VAL A 52 -10.15 10.05 14.36
C VAL A 52 -11.61 10.01 14.80
N GLU A 53 -12.29 8.87 14.67
CA GLU A 53 -13.68 8.70 15.10
C GLU A 53 -13.86 9.01 16.59
N LYS A 54 -12.93 8.54 17.43
CA LYS A 54 -12.97 8.79 18.87
C LYS A 54 -12.78 10.27 19.21
N LEU A 55 -11.79 10.93 18.62
CA LEU A 55 -11.52 12.35 18.88
C LEU A 55 -12.67 13.25 18.40
N LEU A 56 -13.27 12.92 17.26
CA LEU A 56 -14.43 13.63 16.73
C LEU A 56 -15.71 13.34 17.53
N GLY A 57 -15.89 12.12 18.03
CA GLY A 57 -16.98 11.76 18.95
C GLY A 57 -16.90 12.50 20.29
N LEU A 58 -15.70 12.92 20.70
CA LEU A 58 -15.47 13.78 21.86
C LEU A 58 -15.66 15.28 21.57
N GLY A 59 -16.02 15.65 20.33
CA GLY A 59 -16.18 17.05 19.93
C GLY A 59 -14.86 17.82 19.82
N GLN A 60 -13.74 17.12 19.56
CA GLN A 60 -12.40 17.72 19.49
C GLN A 60 -11.81 17.68 18.07
N PRO A 61 -12.41 18.40 17.10
CA PRO A 61 -12.00 18.30 15.69
C PRO A 61 -10.60 18.84 15.39
N TRP A 62 -10.14 19.86 16.14
CA TRP A 62 -8.74 20.32 16.04
C TRP A 62 -7.73 19.24 16.47
N LEU A 63 -8.02 18.50 17.54
CA LEU A 63 -7.15 17.41 17.99
C LEU A 63 -7.18 16.24 17.01
N ALA A 64 -8.35 15.91 16.43
CA ALA A 64 -8.46 14.92 15.37
C ALA A 64 -7.61 15.30 14.15
N LEU A 65 -7.65 16.58 13.74
CA LEU A 65 -6.85 17.10 12.64
C LEU A 65 -5.34 17.01 12.94
N VAL A 66 -4.91 17.47 14.11
CA VAL A 66 -3.49 17.38 14.52
C VAL A 66 -3.04 15.92 14.58
N PHE A 67 -3.85 15.04 15.16
CA PHE A 67 -3.56 13.61 15.24
C PHE A 67 -3.34 12.99 13.86
N VAL A 68 -4.26 13.22 12.91
CA VAL A 68 -4.16 12.61 11.57
C VAL A 68 -3.02 13.21 10.74
N LEU A 69 -2.73 14.50 10.89
CA LEU A 69 -1.58 15.13 10.24
C LEU A 69 -0.26 14.58 10.78
N LEU A 70 -0.14 14.42 12.10
CA LEU A 70 1.03 13.78 12.72
C LEU A 70 1.17 12.33 12.27
N ALA A 71 0.08 11.58 12.21
CA ALA A 71 0.08 10.22 11.67
C ALA A 71 0.57 10.19 10.21
N GLY A 72 0.16 11.16 9.39
CA GLY A 72 0.65 11.32 8.02
C GLY A 72 2.15 11.59 7.92
N VAL A 73 2.70 12.46 8.78
CA VAL A 73 4.15 12.75 8.82
C VAL A 73 4.94 11.53 9.29
N VAL A 74 4.48 10.87 10.36
CA VAL A 74 5.09 9.64 10.87
C VAL A 74 5.07 8.56 9.80
N TRP A 75 3.93 8.35 9.13
CA TRP A 75 3.80 7.38 8.06
C TRP A 75 4.74 7.68 6.88
N ALA A 76 4.76 8.92 6.40
CA ALA A 76 5.66 9.33 5.32
C ALA A 76 7.14 9.09 5.67
N THR A 77 7.51 9.32 6.93
CA THR A 77 8.87 9.07 7.42
C THR A 77 9.18 7.57 7.46
N LEU A 78 8.30 6.76 8.08
CA LEU A 78 8.46 5.31 8.16
C LEU A 78 8.53 4.67 6.77
N PHE A 79 7.67 5.09 5.85
CA PHE A 79 7.67 4.62 4.48
C PHE A 79 8.97 4.98 3.74
N GLY A 80 9.49 6.20 3.97
CA GLY A 80 10.78 6.64 3.42
C GLY A 80 11.97 5.80 3.89
N LEU A 81 11.93 5.29 5.13
CA LEU A 81 13.00 4.49 5.75
C LEU A 81 13.11 3.07 5.18
N VAL A 82 12.02 2.50 4.66
CA VAL A 82 12.03 1.15 4.07
C VAL A 82 12.89 1.17 2.81
N ARG A 83 13.91 0.31 2.76
CA ARG A 83 14.83 0.19 1.61
C ARG A 83 14.57 -1.13 0.88
N LYS A 84 14.99 -1.20 -0.39
CA LYS A 84 14.90 -2.44 -1.20
C LYS A 84 15.49 -3.66 -0.50
N LYS A 85 16.56 -3.47 0.29
CA LYS A 85 17.22 -4.53 1.07
C LYS A 85 16.32 -5.15 2.15
N ASP A 86 15.36 -4.39 2.66
CA ASP A 86 14.47 -4.84 3.74
C ASP A 86 13.34 -5.74 3.19
N LEU A 87 13.18 -5.79 1.86
CA LEU A 87 12.22 -6.63 1.14
C LEU A 87 12.88 -7.81 0.40
N ARG A 88 14.15 -8.12 0.74
CA ARG A 88 14.90 -9.24 0.16
C ARG A 88 14.78 -10.49 1.03
N ASN A 89 14.67 -11.65 0.38
CA ASN A 89 14.85 -12.97 0.99
C ASN A 89 16.31 -13.10 1.48
N PRO A 90 16.63 -13.95 2.48
CA PRO A 90 17.99 -14.41 2.80
C PRO A 90 18.94 -14.65 1.61
N GLU A 91 18.42 -15.03 0.44
CA GLU A 91 19.19 -15.23 -0.80
C GLU A 91 19.46 -13.94 -1.60
N GLY A 92 19.08 -12.76 -1.08
CA GLY A 92 19.29 -11.45 -1.70
C GLY A 92 18.30 -11.07 -2.81
N ARG A 93 17.31 -11.92 -3.11
CA ARG A 93 16.27 -11.64 -4.13
C ARG A 93 15.11 -10.85 -3.54
N VAL A 94 14.60 -9.86 -4.27
CA VAL A 94 13.38 -9.13 -3.89
C VAL A 94 12.17 -10.03 -4.09
N LEU A 95 11.33 -10.13 -3.07
CA LEU A 95 10.09 -10.91 -3.10
C LEU A 95 8.95 -10.04 -3.67
N PRO A 96 8.50 -10.26 -4.92
CA PRO A 96 7.60 -9.34 -5.62
C PRO A 96 6.23 -9.22 -4.94
N LEU A 97 5.71 -10.31 -4.37
CA LEU A 97 4.43 -10.27 -3.65
C LEU A 97 4.58 -9.53 -2.33
N SER A 98 5.67 -9.72 -1.59
CA SER A 98 5.90 -8.96 -0.36
C SER A 98 6.00 -7.46 -0.64
N ALA A 99 6.68 -7.06 -1.73
CA ALA A 99 6.74 -5.68 -2.16
C ALA A 99 5.34 -5.14 -2.54
N ALA A 100 4.53 -5.91 -3.27
CA ALA A 100 3.17 -5.53 -3.60
C ALA A 100 2.29 -5.34 -2.35
N GLY A 101 2.40 -6.23 -1.35
CA GLY A 101 1.67 -6.12 -0.09
C GLY A 101 2.04 -4.87 0.70
N PHE A 102 3.32 -4.54 0.76
CA PHE A 102 3.80 -3.30 1.36
C PHE A 102 3.26 -2.05 0.64
N LEU A 103 3.31 -2.01 -0.70
CA LEU A 103 2.81 -0.88 -1.48
C LEU A 103 1.29 -0.71 -1.38
N LEU A 104 0.52 -1.81 -1.39
CA LEU A 104 -0.93 -1.78 -1.20
C LEU A 104 -1.30 -1.37 0.23
N GLY A 105 -0.57 -1.86 1.23
CA GLY A 105 -0.73 -1.42 2.62
C GLY A 105 -0.46 0.07 2.77
N ALA A 106 0.56 0.59 2.07
CA ALA A 106 0.86 2.01 2.04
C ALA A 106 -0.23 2.86 1.37
N ALA A 107 -0.84 2.35 0.31
CA ALA A 107 -2.02 2.97 -0.31
C ALA A 107 -3.17 3.07 0.69
N ALA A 108 -3.47 1.98 1.39
CA ALA A 108 -4.51 1.96 2.42
C ALA A 108 -4.25 3.02 3.50
N MET A 109 -3.02 3.11 4.01
CA MET A 109 -2.65 4.14 4.99
C MET A 109 -2.95 5.56 4.49
N TRP A 110 -2.55 5.90 3.26
CA TRP A 110 -2.82 7.21 2.69
C TRP A 110 -4.31 7.48 2.51
N ILE A 111 -5.10 6.48 2.10
CA ILE A 111 -6.56 6.58 2.00
C ILE A 111 -7.16 6.96 3.36
N TYR A 112 -6.78 6.27 4.44
CA TYR A 112 -7.31 6.55 5.78
C TYR A 112 -6.86 7.90 6.35
N ILE A 113 -5.59 8.30 6.10
CA ILE A 113 -5.07 9.61 6.52
C ILE A 113 -5.87 10.73 5.86
N PHE A 114 -6.03 10.68 4.54
CA PHE A 114 -6.75 11.72 3.81
C PHE A 114 -8.25 11.72 4.09
N ALA A 115 -8.87 10.54 4.29
CA ALA A 115 -10.24 10.46 4.76
C ALA A 115 -10.41 11.12 6.14
N GLY A 116 -9.48 10.86 7.07
CA GLY A 116 -9.49 11.48 8.39
C GLY A 116 -9.28 13.00 8.35
N VAL A 117 -8.36 13.49 7.51
CA VAL A 117 -8.16 14.95 7.29
C VAL A 117 -9.44 15.58 6.74
N SER A 118 -10.02 15.00 5.68
CA SER A 118 -11.27 15.48 5.09
C SER A 118 -12.38 15.56 6.14
N TYR A 119 -12.58 14.50 6.92
CA TYR A 119 -13.64 14.47 7.92
C TYR A 119 -13.41 15.48 9.04
N ALA A 120 -12.16 15.64 9.50
CA ALA A 120 -11.84 16.65 10.50
C ALA A 120 -12.06 18.09 9.99
N LEU A 121 -11.75 18.36 8.72
CA LEU A 121 -11.99 19.68 8.10
C LEU A 121 -13.49 19.98 7.92
N GLU A 122 -14.30 18.96 7.64
CA GLU A 122 -15.76 19.13 7.60
C GLU A 122 -16.34 19.43 8.97
N ARG A 123 -15.89 18.74 10.02
CA ARG A 123 -16.28 19.04 11.41
C ARG A 123 -15.80 20.39 11.93
N LEU A 124 -14.92 21.08 11.21
CA LEU A 124 -14.46 22.43 11.48
C LEU A 124 -15.15 23.48 10.59
N ASP A 125 -16.14 23.08 9.79
CA ASP A 125 -16.87 23.92 8.83
C ASP A 125 -15.97 24.56 7.75
N PHE A 126 -14.76 24.01 7.51
CA PHE A 126 -13.89 24.47 6.42
C PHE A 126 -14.32 23.95 5.06
N VAL A 127 -15.02 22.81 5.03
CA VAL A 127 -15.41 22.09 3.83
C VAL A 127 -16.73 21.38 4.05
N GLU A 128 -17.63 21.42 3.08
CA GLU A 128 -18.84 20.60 3.09
C GLU A 128 -18.73 19.46 2.07
N PHE A 129 -19.09 18.24 2.48
CA PHE A 129 -19.11 17.08 1.60
C PHE A 129 -20.55 16.62 1.39
N ALA A 130 -20.95 16.49 0.12
CA ALA A 130 -22.22 15.87 -0.24
C ALA A 130 -22.11 14.35 -0.03
N ALA A 131 -22.46 13.88 1.17
CA ALA A 131 -22.52 12.46 1.49
C ALA A 131 -23.92 11.88 1.24
N SER A 132 -23.95 10.64 0.76
CA SER A 132 -25.20 9.88 0.61
C SER A 132 -25.81 9.51 1.96
N ARG A 133 -24.98 9.37 3.01
CA ARG A 133 -25.42 9.09 4.39
C ARG A 133 -24.66 9.97 5.40
N PRO A 134 -25.32 10.87 6.15
CA PRO A 134 -24.61 11.79 7.05
C PRO A 134 -23.83 11.09 8.17
N ASN A 135 -24.38 9.99 8.71
CA ASN A 135 -23.78 9.29 9.86
C ASN A 135 -22.54 8.45 9.51
N ASP A 136 -22.26 8.22 8.23
CA ASP A 136 -21.16 7.36 7.76
C ASP A 136 -20.16 8.14 6.88
N LEU A 137 -20.00 9.45 7.11
CA LEU A 137 -19.18 10.31 6.24
C LEU A 137 -17.72 9.85 6.16
N LEU A 138 -17.08 9.49 7.28
CA LEU A 138 -15.69 9.00 7.27
C LEU A 138 -15.52 7.73 6.43
N TYR A 139 -16.48 6.82 6.52
CA TYR A 139 -16.47 5.60 5.71
C TYR A 139 -16.64 5.91 4.22
N GLN A 140 -17.57 6.80 3.87
CA GLN A 140 -17.76 7.25 2.49
C GLN A 140 -16.55 8.02 1.94
N LEU A 141 -15.86 8.80 2.76
CA LEU A 141 -14.61 9.45 2.37
C LEU A 141 -13.51 8.42 2.14
N THR A 142 -13.39 7.41 3.01
CA THR A 142 -12.45 6.28 2.82
C THR A 142 -12.73 5.57 1.50
N ASP A 143 -14.00 5.28 1.21
CA ASP A 143 -14.43 4.64 -0.03
C ASP A 143 -14.18 5.54 -1.26
N ALA A 144 -14.41 6.85 -1.14
CA ALA A 144 -14.10 7.83 -2.19
C ALA A 144 -12.59 7.89 -2.50
N TYR A 145 -11.73 8.00 -1.48
CA TYR A 145 -10.28 7.99 -1.69
C TYR A 145 -9.79 6.65 -2.26
N GLY A 146 -10.43 5.53 -1.90
CA GLY A 146 -10.19 4.22 -2.54
C GLY A 146 -10.56 4.22 -4.03
N TRP A 147 -11.71 4.80 -4.37
CA TRP A 147 -12.15 4.99 -5.76
C TRP A 147 -11.11 5.80 -6.55
N TYR A 148 -10.68 6.95 -6.02
CA TYR A 148 -9.68 7.80 -6.67
C TYR A 148 -8.29 7.15 -6.74
N PHE A 149 -7.93 6.30 -5.79
CA PHE A 149 -6.69 5.51 -5.86
C PHE A 149 -6.71 4.53 -7.02
N LEU A 150 -7.80 3.80 -7.21
CA LEU A 150 -7.91 2.85 -8.32
C LEU A 150 -8.04 3.54 -9.67
N ASP A 151 -8.65 4.72 -9.72
CA ASP A 151 -8.70 5.58 -10.90
C ASP A 151 -7.30 6.08 -11.33
N LEU A 152 -6.34 6.17 -10.40
CA LEU A 152 -4.95 6.54 -10.72
C LEU A 152 -4.17 5.44 -11.46
N LEU A 153 -4.65 4.19 -11.49
CA LEU A 153 -3.95 3.09 -12.15
C LEU A 153 -4.22 3.15 -13.66
N PRO A 154 -3.26 3.62 -14.49
CA PRO A 154 -3.51 3.82 -15.91
C PRO A 154 -3.79 2.49 -16.60
N GLY A 155 -4.79 2.49 -17.49
CA GLY A 155 -5.12 1.36 -18.36
C GLY A 155 -6.02 0.28 -17.75
N LEU A 156 -6.26 0.30 -16.44
CA LEU A 156 -7.13 -0.67 -15.78
C LEU A 156 -8.60 -0.20 -15.70
N ASN A 157 -8.84 1.12 -15.60
CA ASN A 157 -10.18 1.72 -15.45
C ASN A 157 -11.06 0.98 -14.44
N VAL A 158 -10.46 0.48 -13.34
CA VAL A 158 -11.10 -0.46 -12.40
C VAL A 158 -12.46 0.03 -11.91
N PRO A 159 -12.59 1.29 -11.45
CA PRO A 159 -13.88 1.72 -10.92
C PRO A 159 -14.98 1.70 -11.97
N THR A 160 -14.65 2.09 -13.21
CA THR A 160 -15.58 2.06 -14.34
C THR A 160 -15.94 0.62 -14.73
N ALA A 161 -14.95 -0.29 -14.77
CA ALA A 161 -15.17 -1.69 -15.09
C ALA A 161 -16.04 -2.42 -14.06
N LEU A 162 -15.94 -2.03 -12.78
CA LEU A 162 -16.77 -2.57 -11.70
C LEU A 162 -18.14 -1.88 -11.57
N GLY A 163 -18.41 -0.85 -12.37
CA GLY A 163 -19.60 -0.01 -12.20
C GLY A 163 -19.65 0.73 -10.85
N TRP A 164 -18.50 0.86 -10.18
CA TRP A 164 -18.39 1.51 -8.88
C TRP A 164 -18.53 3.02 -9.06
N LYS A 165 -19.63 3.58 -8.54
CA LYS A 165 -19.88 5.03 -8.53
C LYS A 165 -19.15 5.68 -7.36
N CYS A 166 -18.54 6.83 -7.60
CA CYS A 166 -17.84 7.57 -6.56
C CYS A 166 -18.85 8.03 -5.47
N PRO A 167 -18.65 7.68 -4.20
CA PRO A 167 -19.63 7.94 -3.13
C PRO A 167 -19.60 9.39 -2.62
N VAL A 168 -18.49 10.10 -2.80
CA VAL A 168 -18.31 11.51 -2.37
C VAL A 168 -17.57 12.28 -3.46
N GLU A 169 -18.14 13.40 -3.88
CA GLU A 169 -17.53 14.27 -4.86
C GLU A 169 -16.47 15.17 -4.20
N LEU A 170 -15.21 15.00 -4.58
CA LEU A 170 -14.08 15.78 -4.07
C LEU A 170 -13.68 16.94 -5.00
N GLN A 171 -14.57 17.32 -5.93
CA GLN A 171 -14.27 18.37 -6.91
C GLN A 171 -14.50 19.78 -6.31
N GLY A 172 -13.61 20.71 -6.66
CA GLY A 172 -13.70 22.13 -6.30
C GLY A 172 -13.12 22.53 -4.94
N GLY A 173 -12.64 23.77 -4.84
CA GLY A 173 -12.15 24.40 -3.61
C GLY A 173 -11.09 23.59 -2.86
N VAL A 174 -11.21 23.54 -1.54
CA VAL A 174 -10.32 22.78 -0.64
C VAL A 174 -10.37 21.28 -0.92
N ARG A 175 -11.52 20.72 -1.35
CA ARG A 175 -11.68 19.30 -1.68
C ARG A 175 -10.77 18.90 -2.84
N GLY A 176 -10.69 19.76 -3.87
CA GLY A 176 -9.79 19.58 -5.00
C GLY A 176 -8.32 19.61 -4.57
N VAL A 177 -7.95 20.52 -3.66
CA VAL A 177 -6.59 20.58 -3.09
C VAL A 177 -6.25 19.30 -2.34
N LEU A 178 -7.16 18.79 -1.49
CA LEU A 178 -6.97 17.53 -0.78
C LEU A 178 -6.77 16.36 -1.75
N LEU A 179 -7.57 16.30 -2.82
CA LEU A 179 -7.44 15.27 -3.84
C LEU A 179 -6.09 15.37 -4.57
N VAL A 180 -5.63 16.57 -4.91
CA VAL A 180 -4.30 16.78 -5.53
C VAL A 180 -3.19 16.33 -4.59
N LEU A 181 -3.23 16.73 -3.32
CA LEU A 181 -2.24 16.31 -2.31
C LEU A 181 -2.23 14.80 -2.11
N PHE A 182 -3.40 14.17 -2.08
CA PHE A 182 -3.53 12.71 -2.03
C PHE A 182 -2.86 12.04 -3.24
N ARG A 183 -3.17 12.52 -4.46
CA ARG A 183 -2.57 12.00 -5.69
C ARG A 183 -1.05 12.17 -5.67
N VAL A 184 -0.54 13.31 -5.24
CA VAL A 184 0.91 13.55 -5.12
C VAL A 184 1.54 12.61 -4.10
N ALA A 185 0.94 12.43 -2.93
CA ALA A 185 1.45 11.51 -1.90
C ALA A 185 1.52 10.07 -2.43
N VAL A 186 0.46 9.60 -3.08
CA VAL A 186 0.38 8.26 -3.70
C VAL A 186 1.40 8.12 -4.85
N ILE A 187 1.47 9.07 -5.77
CA ILE A 187 2.40 9.04 -6.92
C ILE A 187 3.85 9.04 -6.43
N TYR A 188 4.19 9.95 -5.54
CA TYR A 188 5.55 10.10 -5.06
C TYR A 188 5.97 8.91 -4.19
N GLN A 189 5.15 8.50 -3.23
CA GLN A 189 5.55 7.43 -2.33
C GLN A 189 5.36 6.05 -2.96
N ILE A 190 4.21 5.75 -3.53
CA ILE A 190 3.91 4.38 -3.94
C ILE A 190 4.54 4.06 -5.30
N PHE A 191 4.34 4.92 -6.30
CA PHE A 191 4.85 4.63 -7.64
C PHE A 191 6.35 4.89 -7.79
N ALA A 192 6.91 5.92 -7.14
CA ALA A 192 8.37 6.11 -7.19
C ALA A 192 9.11 5.02 -6.41
N LYS A 193 8.64 4.66 -5.21
CA LYS A 193 9.23 3.58 -4.42
C LYS A 193 9.02 2.22 -5.07
N GLY A 194 7.86 1.97 -5.65
CA GLY A 194 7.60 0.75 -6.43
C GLY A 194 8.60 0.60 -7.56
N ARG A 195 8.88 1.68 -8.31
CA ARG A 195 9.94 1.67 -9.34
C ARG A 195 11.33 1.41 -8.75
N GLU A 196 11.68 2.01 -7.62
CA GLU A 196 12.96 1.76 -6.94
C GLU A 196 13.12 0.29 -6.51
N ILE A 197 12.07 -0.29 -5.92
CA ILE A 197 12.07 -1.67 -5.40
C ILE A 197 12.13 -2.68 -6.54
N LEU A 198 11.39 -2.43 -7.63
CA LEU A 198 11.26 -3.35 -8.76
C LEU A 198 12.37 -3.22 -9.81
N LYS A 199 13.15 -2.14 -9.81
CA LYS A 199 14.28 -1.99 -10.74
C LYS A 199 15.29 -3.11 -10.47
N GLU A 200 15.56 -3.95 -11.47
CA GLU A 200 16.57 -5.00 -11.37
C GLU A 200 17.94 -4.39 -11.00
N ASP A 201 18.67 -5.04 -10.10
CA ASP A 201 20.05 -4.66 -9.87
C ASP A 201 20.81 -5.02 -11.16
N GLY A 202 21.26 -4.00 -11.91
CA GLY A 202 22.09 -4.21 -13.10
C GLY A 202 23.30 -5.09 -12.77
N PRO A 203 23.89 -5.78 -13.76
CA PRO A 203 24.91 -6.78 -13.52
C PRO A 203 25.97 -6.19 -12.59
N THR A 204 26.13 -6.82 -11.43
CA THR A 204 27.22 -6.54 -10.51
C THR A 204 28.50 -6.64 -11.31
N SER A 205 29.06 -5.49 -11.69
CA SER A 205 30.41 -5.43 -12.22
C SER A 205 31.28 -6.05 -11.13
N VAL A 206 31.72 -7.28 -11.38
CA VAL A 206 32.75 -7.94 -10.60
C VAL A 206 33.92 -6.96 -10.55
N ARG A 207 34.06 -6.24 -9.44
CA ARG A 207 35.33 -5.61 -9.11
C ARG A 207 36.29 -6.76 -8.88
N LYS A 208 37.09 -7.03 -9.91
CA LYS A 208 38.36 -7.74 -9.79
C LYS A 208 39.27 -6.99 -8.82
#